data_AF-A0A7G6T1H2-F1
#
_entry.id   AF-A0A7G6T1H2-F1
#
_cell.length_a   1.000
_cell.length_b   1.000
_cell.length_c   1.000
_cell.angle_alpha   90.00
_cell.angle_beta   90.00
_cell.angle_gamma   90.00
#
_symmetry.space_group_name_H-M   'P 1'
#
loop_
_entity.id
_entity.type
_entity.pdbx_description
1 polymer ?
#
loop_
_entity_poly.entity_id
_entity_poly.type
_entity_poly.pdbx_seq_one_letter_code
_entity_poly.pdbx_strand_id
1 'polypeptide(L)'
;MKKTLLILSILIPLAACSRTEQGAAVGGLGGAAIGAAVAGDPVQGAVVGGAVGAIAGAVIGHASEAGQCRYRDRHGRVYVARCPDGY
;
A
#
# COMPACT_ATOMS: atom_id res chain seq x y z
N MET A 1 -26.85 1.97 -2.55
CA MET A 1 -26.78 0.54 -2.92
C MET A 1 -25.75 0.24 -4.01
N LYS A 2 -25.84 0.81 -5.23
CA LYS A 2 -24.84 0.53 -6.30
C LYS A 2 -23.45 1.13 -6.05
N LYS A 3 -23.37 2.36 -5.53
CA LYS A 3 -22.09 3.03 -5.20
C LYS A 3 -21.31 2.30 -4.09
N THR A 4 -22.01 1.80 -3.08
CA THR A 4 -21.40 1.04 -1.97
C THR A 4 -20.87 -0.31 -2.44
N LEU A 5 -21.57 -0.99 -3.37
CA LEU A 5 -21.08 -2.22 -3.99
C LEU A 5 -19.81 -2.00 -4.84
N LEU A 6 -19.73 -0.88 -5.55
CA LEU A 6 -18.57 -0.50 -6.37
C LEU A 6 -17.33 -0.19 -5.52
N ILE A 7 -17.51 0.56 -4.43
CA ILE A 7 -16.44 0.86 -3.47
C ILE A 7 -15.93 -0.43 -2.82
N LEU A 8 -16.85 -1.31 -2.42
CA LEU A 8 -16.49 -2.60 -1.82
C LEU A 8 -15.74 -3.50 -2.80
N SER A 9 -16.13 -3.53 -4.08
CA SER A 9 -15.41 -4.31 -5.10
C SER A 9 -13.99 -3.84 -5.36
N ILE A 10 -13.72 -2.54 -5.19
CA ILE A 10 -12.36 -1.97 -5.32
C ILE A 10 -11.53 -2.25 -4.07
N LEU A 11 -12.17 -2.34 -2.89
CA LEU A 11 -11.48 -2.60 -1.61
C LEU A 11 -11.07 -4.07 -1.42
N ILE A 12 -11.83 -5.03 -1.96
CA ILE A 12 -11.51 -6.46 -1.86
C ILE A 12 -10.10 -6.82 -2.36
N PRO A 13 -9.63 -6.34 -3.54
CA PRO A 13 -8.28 -6.65 -4.00
C PRO A 13 -7.15 -5.96 -3.21
N LEU A 14 -7.45 -4.93 -2.39
CA LEU A 14 -6.41 -4.34 -1.52
C LEU A 14 -5.92 -5.32 -0.45
N ALA A 15 -6.73 -6.32 -0.09
CA ALA A 15 -6.31 -7.39 0.83
C ALA A 15 -5.35 -8.41 0.16
N ALA A 16 -5.28 -8.43 -1.17
CA ALA A 16 -4.38 -9.29 -1.94
C ALA A 16 -3.05 -8.60 -2.30
N CYS A 17 -2.97 -7.26 -2.18
CA CYS A 17 -1.74 -6.50 -2.41
C CYS A 17 -0.75 -6.69 -1.25
N SER A 18 0.55 -6.68 -1.55
CA SER A 18 1.60 -6.65 -0.51
C SER A 18 1.55 -5.33 0.28
N ARG A 19 2.12 -5.28 1.49
CA ARG A 19 2.15 -4.05 2.31
C ARG A 19 2.86 -2.91 1.58
N THR A 20 3.87 -3.24 0.77
CA THR A 20 4.54 -2.30 -0.13
C THR A 20 3.57 -1.66 -1.12
N GLU A 21 2.82 -2.46 -1.87
CA GLU A 21 1.91 -1.98 -2.90
C GLU A 21 0.75 -1.18 -2.28
N GLN A 22 0.23 -1.66 -1.15
CA GLN A 22 -0.80 -0.95 -0.40
C GLN A 22 -0.29 0.40 0.11
N GLY A 23 0.92 0.43 0.67
CA GLY A 23 1.57 1.66 1.11
C GLY A 23 1.80 2.63 -0.05
N ALA A 24 2.30 2.13 -1.19
CA ALA A 24 2.52 2.94 -2.39
C ALA A 24 1.22 3.51 -2.96
N ALA A 25 0.16 2.71 -3.03
CA ALA A 25 -1.13 3.14 -3.54
C ALA A 25 -1.79 4.17 -2.62
N VAL A 26 -1.81 3.92 -1.30
CA VAL A 26 -2.39 4.86 -0.32
C VAL A 26 -1.58 6.14 -0.24
N GLY A 27 -0.25 6.02 -0.16
CA GLY A 27 0.66 7.16 -0.13
C GLY A 27 0.60 7.97 -1.42
N GLY A 28 0.54 7.31 -2.58
CA GLY A 28 0.48 7.97 -3.88
C GLY A 28 -0.85 8.65 -4.15
N LEU A 29 -1.98 7.98 -3.90
CA LEU A 29 -3.29 8.60 -4.09
C LEU A 29 -3.54 9.71 -3.06
N GLY A 30 -3.18 9.49 -1.79
CA GLY A 30 -3.30 10.50 -0.74
C GLY A 30 -2.38 11.69 -0.98
N GLY A 31 -1.12 11.43 -1.34
CA GLY A 31 -0.13 12.46 -1.67
C GLY A 31 -0.53 13.26 -2.91
N ALA A 32 -1.10 12.63 -3.94
CA ALA A 32 -1.60 13.33 -5.12
C ALA A 32 -2.80 14.23 -4.78
N ALA A 33 -3.76 13.73 -3.99
CA ALA A 33 -4.92 14.51 -3.58
C ALA A 33 -4.52 15.74 -2.75
N ILE A 34 -3.62 15.57 -1.78
CA ILE A 34 -3.11 16.68 -0.96
C ILE A 34 -2.27 17.63 -1.81
N GLY A 35 -1.37 17.11 -2.64
CA GLY A 35 -0.52 17.90 -3.51
C GLY A 35 -1.33 18.77 -4.48
N ALA A 36 -2.41 18.23 -5.04
CA ALA A 36 -3.34 18.97 -5.90
C ALA A 36 -4.07 20.10 -5.16
N ALA A 37 -4.37 19.91 -3.87
CA ALA A 37 -5.16 20.84 -3.08
C ALA A 37 -4.35 22.03 -2.55
N VAL A 38 -3.04 21.84 -2.31
CA VAL A 38 -2.18 22.83 -1.65
C VAL A 38 -1.23 23.53 -2.62
N ALA A 39 -0.89 22.91 -3.75
CA ALA A 39 -0.01 23.52 -4.74
C ALA A 39 -0.69 24.64 -5.54
N GLY A 40 0.10 25.63 -5.96
CA GLY A 40 -0.38 26.69 -6.85
C GLY A 40 -0.80 26.19 -8.23
N ASP A 41 -0.19 25.10 -8.71
CA ASP A 41 -0.67 24.33 -9.86
C ASP A 41 -1.12 22.94 -9.38
N PRO A 42 -2.42 22.59 -9.55
CA PRO A 42 -2.97 21.35 -9.00
C PRO A 42 -2.46 20.11 -9.73
N VAL A 43 -2.10 20.19 -11.02
CA VAL A 43 -1.59 19.04 -11.77
C VAL A 43 -0.17 18.74 -11.37
N GLN A 44 0.67 19.77 -11.32
CA GLN A 44 2.05 19.64 -10.86
C GLN A 44 2.09 19.18 -9.40
N GLY A 45 1.24 19.76 -8.54
CA GLY A 45 1.08 19.35 -7.15
C GLY A 45 0.65 17.89 -7.01
N ALA A 46 -0.32 17.43 -7.81
CA ALA A 46 -0.77 16.05 -7.81
C ALA A 46 0.33 15.07 -8.23
N VAL A 47 1.07 15.40 -9.28
CA VAL A 47 2.14 14.53 -9.80
C VAL A 47 3.27 14.43 -8.79
N VAL A 48 3.72 15.55 -8.24
CA VAL A 48 4.81 15.57 -7.25
C VAL A 48 4.37 14.90 -5.95
N GLY A 49 3.21 15.29 -5.42
CA GLY A 49 2.66 14.72 -4.19
C GLY A 49 2.39 13.22 -4.32
N GLY A 50 1.89 12.79 -5.49
CA GLY A 50 1.64 11.38 -5.77
C GLY A 50 2.91 10.56 -5.95
N ALA A 51 3.92 11.07 -6.64
CA ALA A 51 5.20 10.38 -6.78
C ALA A 51 5.91 10.24 -5.43
N VAL A 52 6.02 11.33 -4.67
CA VAL A 52 6.65 11.32 -3.34
C VAL A 52 5.89 10.43 -2.37
N GLY A 53 4.56 10.56 -2.34
CA GLY A 53 3.71 9.75 -1.49
C GLY A 53 3.76 8.26 -1.83
N ALA A 54 3.82 7.91 -3.12
CA ALA A 54 3.95 6.53 -3.57
C ALA A 54 5.30 5.93 -3.17
N ILE A 55 6.40 6.65 -3.38
CA ILE A 55 7.74 6.19 -3.00
C ILE A 55 7.83 6.01 -1.48
N ALA A 56 7.41 7.03 -0.71
CA ALA A 56 7.45 6.97 0.75
C ALA A 56 6.57 5.83 1.28
N GLY A 57 5.36 5.69 0.74
CA GLY A 57 4.44 4.62 1.10
C GLY A 57 4.98 3.22 0.74
N ALA A 58 5.62 3.08 -0.42
CA ALA A 58 6.27 1.84 -0.84
C ALA A 58 7.40 1.46 0.13
N VAL A 59 8.26 2.41 0.50
CA VAL A 59 9.37 2.18 1.43
C VAL A 59 8.87 1.78 2.81
N ILE A 60 7.86 2.47 3.35
CA ILE A 60 7.26 2.14 4.65
C ILE A 60 6.60 0.74 4.61
N GLY A 61 5.91 0.43 3.51
CA GLY A 61 5.32 -0.88 3.28
C GLY A 61 6.37 -1.98 3.20
N HIS A 62 7.47 -1.75 2.47
CA HIS A 62 8.61 -2.66 2.39
C HIS A 62 9.29 -2.87 3.74
N ALA A 63 9.50 -1.80 4.51
CA ALA A 63 10.08 -1.88 5.85
C ALA A 63 9.17 -2.65 6.82
N SER A 64 7.86 -2.59 6.63
CA SER A 64 6.89 -3.39 7.40
C SER A 64 6.91 -4.88 7.04
N GLU A 65 7.36 -5.20 5.82
CA GLU A 65 7.57 -6.56 5.33
C GLU A 65 8.97 -7.09 5.71
N ALA A 66 9.90 -6.21 6.10
CA ALA A 66 11.24 -6.61 6.55
C ALA A 66 11.16 -7.44 7.83
N GLY A 67 11.83 -8.61 7.83
CA GLY A 67 11.78 -9.55 8.94
C GLY A 67 10.50 -10.40 9.01
N GLN A 68 9.69 -10.41 7.95
CA GLN A 68 8.54 -11.31 7.82
C GLN A 68 8.92 -12.51 6.91
N CYS A 69 8.82 -13.72 7.45
CA CYS A 69 9.09 -14.97 6.75
C CYS A 69 7.77 -15.67 6.36
N ARG A 70 7.72 -16.21 5.14
CA ARG A 70 6.60 -17.04 4.66
C ARG A 70 6.79 -18.48 5.11
N TYR A 71 5.86 -19.00 5.89
CA TYR A 71 5.81 -20.38 6.34
C TYR A 71 4.69 -21.13 5.64
N ARG A 72 4.88 -22.44 5.49
CA ARG A 72 3.85 -23.36 5.00
C ARG A 72 3.59 -24.41 6.08
N ASP A 73 2.36 -24.51 6.54
CA ASP A 73 1.97 -25.55 7.49
C ASP A 73 1.83 -26.94 6.81
N ARG A 74 1.67 -27.99 7.60
CA ARG A 74 1.47 -29.37 7.13
C ARG A 74 0.17 -29.57 6.35
N HIS A 75 -0.79 -28.65 6.47
CA HIS A 75 -2.05 -28.63 5.74
C HIS A 75 -1.96 -27.79 4.46
N GLY A 76 -0.76 -27.31 4.09
CA GLY A 76 -0.50 -26.53 2.89
C GLY A 76 -0.85 -25.04 2.99
N ARG A 77 -1.31 -24.54 4.15
CA ARG A 77 -1.64 -23.12 4.29
C ARG A 77 -0.37 -22.30 4.44
N VAL A 78 -0.29 -21.22 3.67
CA VAL A 78 0.83 -20.27 3.72
C VAL A 78 0.45 -19.14 4.68
N TYR A 79 1.30 -18.87 5.66
CA TYR A 79 1.15 -17.75 6.58
C TYR A 79 2.44 -16.95 6.69
N VAL A 80 2.32 -15.66 6.97
CA VAL A 80 3.45 -14.75 7.14
C VAL A 80 3.59 -14.46 8.63
N ALA A 81 4.78 -14.68 9.19
CA ALA A 81 5.10 -14.39 10.59
C ALA A 81 6.51 -13.81 10.69
N ARG A 82 6.86 -13.23 11.84
CA ARG A 82 8.24 -12.77 12.06
C ARG A 82 9.24 -13.91 11.86
N CYS A 83 10.34 -13.60 11.18
CA CYS A 83 11.47 -14.50 11.08
C CYS A 83 12.04 -14.75 12.49
N PRO A 84 12.44 -15.98 12.85
CA PRO A 84 13.13 -16.25 14.10
C PRO A 84 14.44 -15.45 14.14
N ASP A 85 14.83 -15.05 15.35
CA ASP A 85 16.10 -14.34 15.55
C ASP A 85 17.27 -15.24 15.12
N GLY A 86 18.06 -14.77 14.14
CA GLY A 86 19.28 -15.47 13.68
C GLY A 86 19.36 -15.84 12.19
N TYR A 87 18.51 -15.29 11.31
CA TYR A 87 18.61 -15.41 9.85
C TYR A 87 19.22 -14.15 9.20
#